data_AF-H1KYM6-F1
#
_entry.id   AF-H1KYM6-F1
#
_cell.length_a   1.000
_cell.length_b   1.000
_cell.length_c   1.000
_cell.angle_alpha   90.00
_cell.angle_beta   90.00
_cell.angle_gamma   90.00
#
_symmetry.space_group_name_H-M   'P 1'
#
loop_
_entity.id
_entity.type
_entity.pdbx_description
1 polymer ?
#
loop_
_entity_poly.entity_id
_entity_poly.type
_entity_poly.pdbx_seq_one_letter_code
_entity_poly.pdbx_strand_id
1 'polypeptide(L)'
;MVKGEYIFNDIPGTGGSYMDKETFYERAMDADVVILHTMGGNITTKEQLLNLNPDFANFKAFKNGRFYALPYDNTKREVLDPAGIMLDYAKAIHPEVLGDNTKYLIKIN
;
A
#
# COMPACT_ATOMS: atom_id res chain seq x y z
N MET A 1 -16.01 3.88 -13.13
CA MET A 1 -14.74 3.21 -13.44
C MET A 1 -13.74 3.59 -12.37
N VAL A 2 -13.22 2.61 -11.63
CA VAL A 2 -12.14 2.77 -10.65
C VAL A 2 -10.86 3.00 -11.46
N LYS A 3 -10.29 4.20 -11.45
CA LYS A 3 -9.17 4.61 -12.35
C LYS A 3 -7.81 4.51 -11.65
N GLY A 4 -7.50 3.35 -11.09
CA GLY A 4 -6.16 3.07 -10.56
C GLY A 4 -5.25 2.51 -11.66
N GLU A 5 -4.07 3.09 -11.84
CA GLU A 5 -3.02 2.53 -12.70
C GLU A 5 -1.96 1.88 -11.82
N TYR A 6 -1.80 0.56 -11.96
CA TYR A 6 -0.77 -0.17 -11.23
C TYR A 6 0.59 0.11 -11.87
N ILE A 7 1.54 0.61 -11.07
CA ILE A 7 2.85 1.08 -11.53
C ILE A 7 3.74 -0.01 -12.15
N PHE A 8 3.37 -1.29 -12.05
CA PHE A 8 4.08 -2.44 -12.62
C PHE A 8 3.20 -3.27 -13.57
N ASN A 9 2.21 -2.64 -14.22
CA ASN A 9 1.28 -3.30 -15.14
C ASN A 9 1.92 -3.90 -16.41
N ASP A 10 3.15 -3.51 -16.72
CA ASP A 10 4.01 -3.98 -17.81
C ASP A 10 4.78 -5.26 -17.47
N ILE A 11 4.86 -5.64 -16.19
CA ILE A 11 5.58 -6.84 -15.75
C ILE A 11 4.62 -8.05 -15.80
N PRO A 12 4.92 -9.08 -16.61
CA PRO A 12 4.06 -10.25 -16.71
C PRO A 12 4.11 -11.10 -15.42
N GLY A 13 2.95 -11.56 -14.94
CA GLY A 13 2.81 -12.41 -13.76
C GLY A 13 1.51 -12.15 -12.99
N THR A 14 1.17 -13.01 -12.03
CA THR A 14 -0.10 -12.90 -11.26
C THR A 14 0.06 -12.94 -9.74
N GLY A 15 1.29 -12.80 -9.22
CA GLY A 15 1.55 -12.92 -7.77
C GLY A 15 2.55 -11.89 -7.25
N GLY A 16 3.80 -11.98 -7.69
CA GLY A 16 4.85 -11.05 -7.33
C GLY A 16 6.07 -11.25 -8.20
N SER A 17 6.88 -10.20 -8.32
CA SER A 17 8.12 -10.21 -9.09
C SER A 17 9.26 -9.72 -8.21
N TYR A 18 10.40 -10.37 -8.30
CA TYR A 18 11.63 -9.85 -7.72
C TYR A 18 12.15 -8.70 -8.57
N MET A 19 12.55 -7.61 -7.92
CA MET A 19 13.09 -6.41 -8.56
C MET A 19 14.20 -5.86 -7.67
N ASP A 20 15.20 -5.24 -8.29
CA ASP A 20 16.22 -4.53 -7.54
C ASP A 20 15.64 -3.26 -6.87
N LYS A 21 16.34 -2.79 -5.85
CA LYS A 21 15.89 -1.64 -5.07
C LYS A 21 15.77 -0.39 -5.95
N GLU A 22 16.75 -0.11 -6.80
CA GLU A 22 16.81 1.14 -7.57
C GLU A 22 15.61 1.25 -8.52
N THR A 23 15.33 0.21 -9.29
CA THR A 23 14.16 0.15 -10.19
C THR A 23 12.84 0.26 -9.41
N PHE A 24 12.72 -0.38 -8.25
CA PHE A 24 11.52 -0.26 -7.42
C PHE A 24 11.28 1.20 -6.99
N TYR A 25 12.32 1.87 -6.50
CA TYR A 25 12.22 3.25 -6.04
C TYR A 25 11.95 4.22 -7.20
N GLU A 26 12.63 4.07 -8.34
CA GLU A 26 12.39 4.88 -9.54
C GLU A 26 10.92 4.86 -9.96
N ARG A 27 10.29 3.67 -9.93
CA ARG A 27 8.92 3.49 -10.40
C ARG A 27 7.86 3.82 -9.35
N ALA A 28 8.15 3.60 -8.07
CA ALA A 28 7.14 3.67 -7.01
C ALA A 28 7.13 4.99 -6.23
N MET A 29 8.23 5.74 -6.21
CA MET A 29 8.38 6.91 -5.33
C MET A 29 7.36 8.02 -5.60
N ASP A 30 6.94 8.18 -6.86
CA ASP A 30 5.98 9.19 -7.29
C ASP A 30 4.51 8.71 -7.28
N ALA A 31 4.25 7.48 -6.81
CA ALA A 31 2.89 6.95 -6.71
C ALA A 31 2.01 7.84 -5.82
N ASP A 32 0.77 8.09 -6.28
CA ASP A 32 -0.21 8.89 -5.54
C ASP A 32 -0.71 8.20 -4.26
N VAL A 33 -0.74 6.86 -4.29
CA VAL A 33 -1.14 6.01 -3.17
C VAL A 33 -0.21 4.80 -3.12
N VAL A 34 0.19 4.41 -1.91
CA VAL A 34 0.95 3.18 -1.67
C VAL A 34 0.18 2.30 -0.70
N ILE A 35 0.08 1.02 -1.02
CA ILE A 35 -0.47 0.00 -0.15
C ILE A 35 0.61 -1.07 0.04
N LEU A 36 1.34 -0.97 1.14
CA LEU A 36 2.45 -1.85 1.46
C LEU A 36 1.93 -3.13 2.11
N HIS A 37 2.06 -4.24 1.38
CA HIS A 37 1.78 -5.57 1.93
C HIS A 37 2.97 -6.03 2.78
N THR A 38 2.83 -6.03 4.10
CA THR A 38 3.94 -6.35 4.99
C THR A 38 4.07 -7.86 5.14
N MET A 39 4.86 -8.48 4.26
CA MET A 39 5.19 -9.92 4.32
C MET A 39 6.15 -10.17 5.50
N GLY A 40 5.61 -10.28 6.72
CA GLY A 40 6.33 -10.75 7.91
C GLY A 40 6.47 -9.74 9.07
N GLY A 41 6.12 -8.47 8.88
CA GLY A 41 6.09 -7.45 9.94
C GLY A 41 4.67 -6.92 10.17
N ASN A 42 4.37 -6.46 11.39
CA ASN A 42 3.14 -5.70 11.66
C ASN A 42 3.49 -4.21 11.71
N ILE A 43 3.57 -3.56 10.54
CA ILE A 43 3.77 -2.11 10.45
C ILE A 43 2.42 -1.43 10.68
N THR A 44 2.27 -0.79 11.83
CA THR A 44 1.10 -0.01 12.21
C THR A 44 1.42 1.44 12.52
N THR A 45 2.71 1.81 12.62
CA THR A 45 3.14 3.19 12.87
C THR A 45 4.19 3.66 11.86
N LYS A 46 4.33 4.98 11.78
CA LYS A 46 5.34 5.66 10.98
C LYS A 46 6.77 5.29 11.42
N GLU A 47 7.04 5.24 12.72
CA GLU A 47 8.35 4.89 13.25
C GLU A 47 8.73 3.46 12.83
N GLN A 48 7.80 2.52 12.87
CA GLN A 48 8.03 1.14 12.42
C GLN A 48 8.35 1.09 10.92
N LEU A 49 7.62 1.86 10.09
CA LEU A 49 7.89 1.95 8.66
C LEU A 49 9.28 2.51 8.37
N LEU A 50 9.65 3.62 9.02
CA LEU A 50 10.93 4.30 8.77
C LEU A 50 12.12 3.55 9.37
N ASN A 51 11.91 2.77 10.44
CA ASN A 51 12.91 1.84 10.96
C ASN A 51 13.15 0.66 10.00
N LEU A 52 12.12 0.21 9.27
CA LEU A 52 12.27 -0.78 8.22
C LEU A 52 13.08 -0.21 7.04
N ASN A 53 12.70 0.98 6.56
CA ASN A 53 13.46 1.68 5.54
C ASN A 53 13.18 3.20 5.59
N PRO A 54 14.17 4.04 5.90
CA PRO A 54 13.98 5.49 5.99
C PRO A 54 13.66 6.13 4.64
N ASP A 55 14.02 5.49 3.52
CA ASP A 55 13.75 6.02 2.18
C ASP A 55 12.25 6.09 1.86
N PHE A 56 11.39 5.38 2.61
CA PHE A 56 9.93 5.52 2.49
C PHE A 56 9.44 6.94 2.80
N ALA A 57 10.19 7.73 3.58
CA ALA A 57 9.89 9.14 3.82
C ALA A 57 9.91 9.98 2.53
N ASN A 58 10.59 9.52 1.49
CA ASN A 58 10.73 10.24 0.23
C ASN A 58 9.53 10.07 -0.70
N PHE A 59 8.68 9.06 -0.49
CA PHE A 59 7.53 8.79 -1.35
C PHE A 59 6.51 9.93 -1.33
N LYS A 60 5.98 10.27 -2.51
CA LYS A 60 4.87 11.22 -2.68
C LYS A 60 3.67 10.80 -1.82
N ALA A 61 3.29 9.52 -1.88
CA ALA A 61 2.22 8.96 -1.06
C ALA A 61 2.46 9.17 0.45
N PHE A 62 3.68 8.98 0.94
CA PHE A 62 4.00 9.20 2.37
C PHE A 62 3.84 10.66 2.76
N LYS A 63 4.44 11.58 1.98
CA LYS A 63 4.37 13.03 2.21
C LYS A 63 2.93 13.58 2.19
N ASN A 64 2.06 12.96 1.39
CA ASN A 64 0.67 13.37 1.23
C ASN A 64 -0.32 12.58 2.11
N GLY A 65 0.17 11.74 3.03
CA GLY A 65 -0.68 10.94 3.90
C GLY A 65 -1.53 9.90 3.16
N ARG A 66 -1.05 9.38 2.03
CA ARG A 66 -1.67 8.34 1.20
C ARG A 66 -0.84 7.05 1.18
N PHE A 67 -0.05 6.82 2.21
CA PHE A 67 0.70 5.58 2.42
C PHE A 67 -0.05 4.70 3.42
N TYR A 68 -0.37 3.48 3.02
CA TYR A 68 -1.09 2.51 3.82
C TYR A 68 -0.23 1.25 3.99
N ALA A 69 -0.31 0.62 5.15
CA ALA A 69 0.22 -0.72 5.39
C ALA A 69 -0.95 -1.69 5.54
N LEU A 70 -0.81 -2.91 5.01
CA LEU A 70 -1.62 -4.06 5.42
C LEU A 70 -0.78 -4.90 6.38
N PRO A 71 -0.98 -4.77 7.71
CA PRO A 71 -0.22 -5.54 8.69
C PRO A 71 -0.33 -7.04 8.42
N TYR A 72 0.72 -7.80 8.74
CA TYR A 72 0.73 -9.26 8.55
C TYR A 72 -0.52 -9.94 9.14
N ASP A 73 -0.95 -9.52 10.33
CA ASP A 73 -2.16 -10.06 10.97
C ASP A 73 -3.46 -9.80 10.21
N ASN A 74 -3.49 -8.81 9.33
CA ASN A 74 -4.64 -8.46 8.51
C ASN A 74 -4.58 -9.05 7.09
N THR A 75 -3.47 -9.63 6.66
CA THR A 75 -3.35 -10.28 5.33
C THR A 75 -4.36 -11.41 5.14
N LYS A 76 -4.65 -12.18 6.21
CA LYS A 76 -5.69 -13.21 6.23
C LYS A 76 -7.10 -12.71 5.89
N ARG A 77 -7.35 -11.40 5.91
CA ARG A 77 -8.65 -10.81 5.54
C ARG A 77 -8.95 -10.95 4.05
N GLU A 78 -7.94 -11.12 3.21
CA GLU A 78 -8.13 -11.46 1.80
C GLU A 78 -8.91 -12.77 1.61
N VAL A 79 -8.84 -13.68 2.58
CA VAL A 79 -9.61 -14.94 2.58
C VAL A 79 -10.83 -14.85 3.51
N LEU A 80 -10.68 -14.29 4.71
CA LEU A 80 -11.72 -14.31 5.75
C LEU A 80 -12.81 -13.24 5.57
N ASP A 81 -12.47 -12.10 4.95
CA ASP A 81 -13.40 -11.00 4.66
C ASP A 81 -12.96 -10.27 3.37
N PRO A 82 -13.01 -10.94 2.21
CA PRO A 82 -12.57 -10.38 0.95
C PRO A 82 -13.33 -9.10 0.58
N ALA A 83 -14.62 -9.03 0.88
CA ALA A 83 -15.42 -7.83 0.62
C ALA A 83 -14.93 -6.62 1.43
N GLY A 84 -14.61 -6.83 2.71
CA GLY A 84 -14.11 -5.76 3.58
C GLY A 84 -12.73 -5.25 3.17
N ILE A 85 -11.78 -6.12 2.84
CA ILE A 85 -10.45 -5.67 2.37
C ILE A 85 -10.51 -5.03 0.98
N MET A 86 -11.37 -5.51 0.08
CA MET A 86 -11.59 -4.87 -1.22
C MET A 86 -12.19 -3.47 -1.08
N LEU A 87 -13.08 -3.26 -0.11
CA LEU A 87 -13.60 -1.93 0.20
C LEU A 87 -12.49 -1.01 0.70
N ASP A 88 -11.58 -1.49 1.54
CA ASP A 88 -10.42 -0.73 1.99
C ASP A 88 -9.49 -0.34 0.84
N TYR A 89 -9.18 -1.27 -0.07
CA TYR A 89 -8.42 -0.95 -1.29
C TYR A 89 -9.13 0.14 -2.10
N ALA A 90 -10.45 0.03 -2.29
CA ALA A 90 -11.22 1.05 -3.00
C ALA A 90 -11.18 2.42 -2.30
N LYS A 91 -11.27 2.46 -0.96
CA LYS A 91 -11.16 3.69 -0.16
C LYS A 91 -9.77 4.33 -0.23
N ALA A 92 -8.70 3.54 -0.22
CA ALA A 92 -7.34 4.07 -0.36
C ALA A 92 -7.11 4.72 -1.73
N ILE A 93 -7.67 4.11 -2.78
CA ILE A 93 -7.58 4.62 -4.16
C ILE A 93 -8.48 5.85 -4.37
N HIS A 94 -9.74 5.79 -3.90
CA HIS A 94 -10.77 6.81 -4.12
C HIS A 94 -11.41 7.33 -2.81
N PRO A 95 -10.63 7.94 -1.90
CA PRO A 95 -11.16 8.45 -0.64
C PRO A 95 -12.19 9.58 -0.85
N GLU A 96 -12.12 10.30 -1.96
CA GLU A 96 -13.06 11.35 -2.35
C GLU A 96 -14.49 10.84 -2.62
N VAL A 97 -14.64 9.54 -2.89
CA VAL A 97 -15.94 8.91 -3.17
C VAL A 97 -16.43 8.08 -1.96
N LEU A 98 -15.51 7.37 -1.30
CA LEU A 98 -15.84 6.34 -0.32
C LEU A 98 -15.50 6.72 1.14
N GLY A 99 -14.89 7.88 1.35
CA GLY A 99 -14.27 8.26 2.62
C GLY A 99 -12.92 7.58 2.85
N ASP A 100 -12.14 8.08 3.80
CA ASP A 100 -10.78 7.60 4.07
C ASP A 100 -10.66 6.68 5.29
N ASN A 101 -11.79 6.24 5.86
CA ASN A 101 -11.86 5.35 7.00
C ASN A 101 -11.71 3.87 6.59
N THR A 102 -10.47 3.38 6.59
CA THR A 102 -10.14 1.96 6.35
C THR A 102 -10.29 1.12 7.62
N LYS A 103 -10.63 -0.16 7.46
CA LYS A 103 -10.87 -1.13 8.56
C LYS A 103 -9.65 -2.01 8.86
N TYR A 104 -8.97 -2.47 7.82
CA TYR A 104 -7.86 -3.42 7.84
C TYR A 104 -6.55 -2.79 7.36
N LEU A 105 -6.61 -1.85 6.41
CA LEU A 105 -5.47 -1.03 6.04
C LEU A 105 -5.21 0.02 7.12
N ILE A 106 -3.95 0.16 7.51
CA ILE A 106 -3.50 1.19 8.45
C ILE A 106 -2.86 2.31 7.65
N LYS A 107 -3.47 3.50 7.71
CA LYS A 107 -2.88 4.72 7.16
C LYS A 107 -1.63 5.05 7.99
N ILE A 108 -0.52 5.33 7.33
CA ILE A 108 0.74 5.72 7.93
C ILE A 108 0.90 7.24 7.76
N ASN A 109 0.96 7.96 8.87
CA ASN A 109 0.97 9.42 8.95
C ASN A 109 1.97 9.92 10.02
#